data_AF-A0A2S7QIF6-F1
#
_entry.id   AF-A0A2S7QIF6-F1
#
_cell.length_a   1.000
_cell.length_b   1.000
_cell.length_c   1.000
_cell.angle_alpha   90.00
_cell.angle_beta   90.00
_cell.angle_gamma   90.00
#
_symmetry.space_group_name_H-M   'P 1'
#
loop_
_entity.id
_entity.type
_entity.pdbx_description
1 polymer ?
#
loop_
_entity_poly.entity_id
_entity_poly.type
_entity_poly.pdbx_seq_one_letter_code
_entity_poly.pdbx_strand_id
1 'polypeptide(L)'
;MRLFVKSVLAEEPWKYDSKVIPMAWRQGEADTIKSKLSSGGLTIGYFDCDGVVLPHPPITRGVQTVVDVLKKNGHDVFSWKPYKHDYAVNLIGGIYASDGGVDVITELKNSGEPPIPNLSDLVNPDVSKIDMNQLWDVHLKKWAYQCEYLEQFRLAEEKLKKEIDAIVMPITPTAAIRHNQFKYYGYASAINLLDFTSVVVPVTFADKEKDAKREGYSPLNDMDKMVQDEYDPEAYHGAPVAVQVVGRRLTEERIMEIAEEIGKLLGNEITP
;
A
#
# COMPACT_ATOMS: atom_id res chain seq x y z
N MET A 1 4.23 5.07 16.30
CA MET A 1 3.02 5.45 15.53
C MET A 1 1.79 5.59 16.40
N ARG A 2 1.38 4.57 17.17
CA ARG A 2 0.19 4.61 18.05
C ARG A 2 0.16 5.83 18.99
N LEU A 3 1.26 6.14 19.67
CA LEU A 3 1.37 7.31 20.54
C LEU A 3 0.99 8.60 19.81
N PHE A 4 1.59 8.84 18.63
CA PHE A 4 1.32 10.02 17.81
C PHE A 4 -0.17 10.13 17.45
N VAL A 5 -0.77 9.07 16.91
CA VAL A 5 -2.19 9.09 16.50
C VAL A 5 -3.09 9.36 17.70
N LYS A 6 -2.86 8.70 18.84
CA LYS A 6 -3.65 8.93 20.06
C LYS A 6 -3.51 10.36 20.58
N SER A 7 -2.29 10.92 20.56
CA SER A 7 -2.03 12.30 20.98
C SER A 7 -2.74 13.30 20.07
N VAL A 8 -2.66 13.14 18.75
CA VAL A 8 -3.34 14.05 17.80
C VAL A 8 -4.86 13.98 17.97
N LEU A 9 -5.44 12.78 18.07
CA LEU A 9 -6.89 12.64 18.25
C LEU A 9 -7.39 13.17 19.60
N ALA A 10 -6.55 13.17 20.64
CA ALA A 10 -6.89 13.71 21.95
C ALA A 10 -7.04 15.25 21.94
N GLU A 11 -6.43 15.95 20.98
CA GLU A 11 -6.58 17.39 20.77
C GLU A 11 -7.87 17.75 20.01
N GLU A 12 -8.70 16.76 19.67
CA GLU A 12 -9.98 16.94 18.98
C GLU A 12 -9.90 17.84 17.72
N PRO A 13 -9.01 17.54 16.74
CA PRO A 13 -8.74 18.40 15.59
C PRO A 13 -9.97 18.74 14.73
N TRP A 14 -11.01 17.90 14.77
CA TRP A 14 -12.31 18.15 14.14
C TRP A 14 -13.06 19.38 14.67
N LYS A 15 -12.63 19.96 15.79
CA LYS A 15 -13.13 21.27 16.26
C LYS A 15 -12.52 22.45 15.48
N TYR A 16 -11.42 22.23 14.77
CA TYR A 16 -10.65 23.27 14.09
C TYR A 16 -10.66 23.11 12.56
N ASP A 17 -10.82 21.89 12.06
CA ASP A 17 -10.90 21.59 10.63
C ASP A 17 -12.13 20.74 10.31
N SER A 18 -13.03 21.28 9.48
CA SER A 18 -14.28 20.61 9.07
C SER A 18 -14.07 19.39 8.18
N LYS A 19 -12.87 19.21 7.61
CA LYS A 19 -12.51 18.02 6.82
C LYS A 19 -12.08 16.85 7.68
N VAL A 20 -11.79 17.07 8.96
CA VAL A 20 -11.39 16.00 9.88
C VAL A 20 -12.64 15.29 10.41
N ILE A 21 -12.67 13.96 10.26
CA ILE A 21 -13.76 13.14 10.79
C ILE A 21 -13.72 13.21 12.32
N PRO A 22 -14.85 13.52 13.01
CA PRO A 22 -14.88 13.61 14.46
C PRO A 22 -14.87 12.24 15.12
N MET A 23 -13.71 11.59 15.09
CA MET A 23 -13.49 10.22 15.54
C MET A 23 -12.32 10.15 16.51
N ALA A 24 -12.64 9.98 17.79
CA ALA A 24 -11.64 9.68 18.81
C ALA A 24 -11.07 8.26 18.64
N TRP A 25 -9.93 7.98 19.28
CA TRP A 25 -9.34 6.63 19.31
C TRP A 25 -10.32 5.61 19.88
N ARG A 26 -10.66 4.58 19.08
CA ARG A 26 -11.59 3.52 19.49
C ARG A 26 -10.82 2.34 20.07
N GLN A 27 -10.64 2.33 21.38
CA GLN A 27 -9.91 1.26 22.07
C GLN A 27 -10.53 -0.13 21.82
N GLY A 28 -11.85 -0.23 21.67
CA GLY A 28 -12.53 -1.49 21.36
C GLY A 28 -12.13 -2.14 20.03
N GLU A 29 -11.75 -1.34 19.02
CA GLU A 29 -11.25 -1.85 17.74
C GLU A 29 -9.87 -2.51 17.90
N ALA A 30 -8.99 -1.88 18.68
CA ALA A 30 -7.70 -2.46 19.05
C ALA A 30 -7.86 -3.74 19.89
N ASP A 31 -8.74 -3.72 20.90
CA ASP A 31 -8.96 -4.86 21.79
C ASP A 31 -9.57 -6.06 21.06
N THR A 32 -10.38 -5.82 20.03
CA THR A 32 -10.91 -6.86 19.14
C THR A 32 -9.78 -7.63 18.46
N ILE A 33 -8.77 -6.93 17.91
CA ILE A 33 -7.60 -7.58 17.31
C ILE A 33 -6.76 -8.31 18.35
N LYS A 34 -6.49 -7.68 19.51
CA LYS A 34 -5.73 -8.34 20.59
C LYS A 34 -6.36 -9.65 21.05
N SER A 35 -7.69 -9.71 21.09
CA SER A 35 -8.44 -10.92 21.42
C SER A 35 -8.27 -12.02 20.36
N LYS A 36 -8.22 -11.66 19.08
CA LYS A 36 -7.91 -12.61 18.00
C LYS A 36 -6.45 -13.08 18.09
N LEU A 37 -5.50 -12.17 18.35
CA LEU A 37 -4.08 -12.49 18.48
C LEU A 37 -3.79 -13.56 19.54
N SER A 38 -4.40 -13.45 20.72
CA SER A 38 -4.18 -14.41 21.83
C SER A 38 -4.59 -15.85 21.51
N SER A 39 -5.41 -16.06 20.48
CA SER A 39 -5.89 -17.37 20.03
C SER A 39 -5.35 -17.78 18.66
N GLY A 40 -4.45 -16.99 18.06
CA GLY A 40 -4.04 -17.19 16.68
C GLY A 40 -5.16 -16.90 15.67
N GLY A 41 -6.27 -16.26 16.04
CA GLY A 41 -7.50 -16.22 15.23
C GLY A 41 -7.59 -15.18 14.11
N LEU A 42 -6.49 -14.54 13.69
CA LEU A 42 -6.53 -13.57 12.58
C LEU A 42 -6.80 -14.26 11.24
N THR A 43 -7.60 -13.61 10.40
CA THR A 43 -7.81 -14.00 8.99
C THR A 43 -7.16 -12.97 8.07
N ILE A 44 -6.03 -13.34 7.46
CA ILE A 44 -5.14 -12.45 6.71
C ILE A 44 -5.11 -12.87 5.24
N GLY A 45 -5.53 -11.97 4.35
CA GLY A 45 -5.31 -12.12 2.92
C GLY A 45 -3.86 -11.77 2.57
N TYR A 46 -3.30 -12.34 1.50
CA TYR A 46 -2.04 -11.86 0.94
C TYR A 46 -1.96 -12.00 -0.57
N PHE A 47 -1.14 -11.16 -1.20
CA PHE A 47 -0.75 -11.33 -2.59
C PHE A 47 0.65 -10.79 -2.85
N ASP A 48 1.37 -11.44 -3.78
CA ASP A 48 2.72 -11.03 -4.18
C ASP A 48 2.72 -10.07 -5.37
N CYS A 49 1.73 -10.15 -6.26
CA CYS A 49 1.64 -9.35 -7.47
C CYS A 49 0.24 -8.78 -7.63
N ASP A 50 0.15 -7.48 -7.93
CA ASP A 50 -1.10 -6.76 -8.20
C ASP A 50 -1.73 -7.09 -9.57
N GLY A 51 -1.06 -7.91 -10.37
CA GLY A 51 -1.43 -8.24 -11.74
C GLY A 51 -0.90 -7.26 -12.79
N VAL A 52 -0.10 -6.27 -12.37
CA VAL A 52 0.49 -5.25 -13.24
C VAL A 52 2.01 -5.33 -13.23
N VAL A 53 2.64 -5.33 -12.06
CA VAL A 53 4.10 -5.42 -11.91
C VAL A 53 4.45 -6.47 -10.89
N LEU A 54 5.28 -7.44 -11.25
CA LEU A 54 5.80 -8.41 -10.30
C LEU A 54 6.93 -7.75 -9.46
N PRO A 55 6.90 -7.78 -8.13
CA PRO A 55 7.98 -7.23 -7.34
C PRO A 55 9.29 -7.99 -7.53
N HIS A 56 10.41 -7.33 -7.29
CA HIS A 56 11.73 -7.93 -7.20
C HIS A 56 11.74 -9.08 -6.18
N PRO A 57 12.60 -10.10 -6.38
CA PRO A 57 12.75 -11.23 -5.45
C PRO A 57 12.76 -10.89 -3.95
N PRO A 58 13.49 -9.87 -3.44
CA PRO A 58 13.52 -9.56 -2.02
C PRO A 58 12.15 -9.16 -1.48
N ILE A 59 11.32 -8.48 -2.28
CA ILE A 59 9.98 -8.05 -1.86
C ILE A 59 9.03 -9.25 -1.77
N THR A 60 9.03 -10.12 -2.79
CA THR A 60 8.22 -11.36 -2.73
C THR A 60 8.65 -12.27 -1.58
N ARG A 61 9.95 -12.36 -1.29
CA ARG A 61 10.46 -13.06 -0.12
C ARG A 61 10.02 -12.40 1.19
N GLY A 62 9.99 -11.07 1.24
CA GLY A 62 9.48 -10.31 2.38
C GLY A 62 8.02 -10.62 2.69
N VAL A 63 7.15 -10.63 1.67
CA VAL A 63 5.73 -11.04 1.81
C VAL A 63 5.64 -12.48 2.31
N GLN A 64 6.38 -13.40 1.71
CA GLN A 64 6.36 -14.81 2.13
C GLN A 64 6.86 -15.01 3.56
N THR A 65 7.86 -14.24 3.99
CA THR A 65 8.36 -14.26 5.38
C THR A 65 7.24 -13.93 6.38
N VAL A 66 6.41 -12.94 6.06
CA VAL A 66 5.24 -12.58 6.88
C VAL A 66 4.17 -13.66 6.84
N VAL A 67 3.88 -14.20 5.65
CA VAL A 67 2.90 -15.29 5.48
C VAL A 67 3.31 -16.51 6.32
N ASP A 68 4.58 -16.90 6.27
CA ASP A 68 5.10 -18.05 6.99
C ASP A 68 5.06 -17.85 8.50
N VAL A 69 5.46 -16.67 9.00
CA VAL A 69 5.43 -16.41 10.43
C VAL A 69 4.01 -16.34 10.97
N LEU A 70 3.07 -15.75 10.22
CA LEU A 70 1.66 -15.70 10.62
C LEU A 70 1.06 -17.10 10.69
N LYS A 71 1.27 -17.94 9.66
CA LYS A 71 0.81 -19.34 9.66
C LYS A 71 1.41 -20.15 10.80
N LYS A 72 2.71 -19.98 11.06
CA LYS A 72 3.41 -20.68 12.14
C LYS A 72 2.83 -20.35 13.52
N ASN A 73 2.25 -19.16 13.69
CA ASN A 73 1.61 -18.72 14.93
C ASN A 73 0.09 -18.90 14.94
N GLY A 74 -0.44 -19.77 14.07
CA GLY A 74 -1.83 -20.21 14.12
C GLY A 74 -2.83 -19.34 13.38
N HIS A 75 -2.38 -18.28 12.69
CA HIS A 75 -3.24 -17.40 11.91
C HIS A 75 -3.69 -18.05 10.59
N ASP A 76 -4.94 -17.75 10.20
CA ASP A 76 -5.50 -18.16 8.93
C ASP A 76 -5.01 -17.21 7.84
N VAL A 77 -4.17 -17.72 6.94
CA VAL A 77 -3.60 -16.93 5.84
C VAL A 77 -4.04 -17.50 4.50
N PHE A 78 -4.65 -16.69 3.65
CA PHE A 78 -5.21 -17.12 2.37
C PHE A 78 -4.78 -16.20 1.21
N SER A 79 -4.72 -16.77 0.00
CA SER A 79 -4.40 -15.99 -1.19
C SER A 79 -5.55 -15.04 -1.54
N TRP A 80 -5.25 -13.75 -1.54
CA TRP A 80 -6.13 -12.68 -1.98
C TRP A 80 -5.87 -12.39 -3.45
N LYS A 81 -6.94 -12.21 -4.25
CA LYS A 81 -6.79 -11.74 -5.62
C LYS A 81 -7.01 -10.22 -5.65
N PRO A 82 -6.00 -9.40 -5.96
CA PRO A 82 -6.19 -7.96 -6.13
C PRO A 82 -7.21 -7.69 -7.25
N TYR A 83 -8.09 -6.73 -7.02
CA TYR A 83 -9.22 -6.45 -7.92
C TYR A 83 -8.96 -5.20 -8.74
N LYS A 84 -8.65 -5.37 -10.04
CA LYS A 84 -8.47 -4.30 -11.04
C LYS A 84 -7.54 -3.16 -10.58
N HIS A 85 -6.35 -3.50 -10.06
CA HIS A 85 -5.39 -2.49 -9.57
C HIS A 85 -4.87 -1.58 -10.69
N ASP A 86 -4.74 -2.09 -11.92
CA ASP A 86 -4.46 -1.29 -13.12
C ASP A 86 -5.51 -0.18 -13.34
N TYR A 87 -6.79 -0.53 -13.25
CA TYR A 87 -7.89 0.42 -13.36
C TYR A 87 -7.85 1.46 -12.23
N ALA A 88 -7.53 1.03 -11.00
CA ALA A 88 -7.37 1.92 -9.86
C ALA A 88 -6.25 2.96 -10.08
N VAL A 89 -5.11 2.51 -10.59
CA VAL A 89 -3.95 3.36 -10.89
C VAL A 89 -4.28 4.37 -11.99
N ASN A 90 -4.93 3.92 -13.06
CA ASN A 90 -5.39 4.83 -14.12
C ASN A 90 -6.39 5.88 -13.59
N LEU A 91 -7.33 5.45 -12.75
CA LEU A 91 -8.37 6.32 -12.22
C LEU A 91 -7.80 7.37 -11.26
N ILE A 92 -6.90 6.99 -10.36
CA ILE A 92 -6.26 7.95 -9.45
C ILE A 92 -5.32 8.90 -10.18
N GLY A 93 -4.63 8.42 -11.22
CA GLY A 93 -3.82 9.27 -12.10
C GLY A 93 -4.64 10.38 -12.76
N GLY A 94 -5.86 10.06 -13.21
CA GLY A 94 -6.80 11.06 -13.75
C GLY A 94 -7.26 12.10 -12.72
N ILE A 95 -7.29 11.76 -11.44
CA ILE A 95 -7.58 12.72 -10.36
C ILE A 95 -6.36 13.62 -10.12
N TYR A 96 -5.17 13.02 -10.00
CA TYR A 96 -3.92 13.76 -9.73
C TYR A 96 -3.56 14.73 -10.86
N ALA A 97 -3.79 14.35 -12.11
CA ALA A 97 -3.49 15.17 -13.28
C ALA A 97 -4.68 16.04 -13.75
N SER A 98 -5.75 16.13 -12.95
CA SER A 98 -7.01 16.75 -13.39
C SER A 98 -6.88 18.24 -13.74
N ASP A 99 -5.96 18.96 -13.10
CA ASP A 99 -5.66 20.37 -13.37
C ASP A 99 -4.66 20.57 -14.51
N GLY A 100 -4.14 19.49 -15.11
CA GLY A 100 -3.07 19.55 -16.12
C GLY A 100 -1.73 20.03 -15.57
N GLY A 101 -1.48 19.87 -14.26
CA GLY A 101 -0.24 20.29 -13.60
C GLY A 101 -0.10 21.79 -13.41
N VAL A 102 -1.18 22.56 -13.60
CA VAL A 102 -1.19 24.02 -13.47
C VAL A 102 -0.71 24.46 -12.10
N ASP A 103 -1.18 23.83 -11.02
CA ASP A 103 -0.82 24.20 -9.65
C ASP A 103 0.67 23.93 -9.40
N VAL A 104 1.16 22.73 -9.76
CA VAL A 104 2.57 22.35 -9.58
C VAL A 104 3.50 23.28 -10.38
N ILE A 105 3.19 23.54 -11.65
CA ILE A 105 3.99 24.41 -12.52
C ILE A 105 3.99 25.85 -11.99
N THR A 106 2.88 26.31 -11.41
CA THR A 106 2.78 27.65 -10.81
C THR A 106 3.71 27.77 -9.60
N GLU A 107 3.71 26.78 -8.70
CA GLU A 107 4.58 26.82 -7.53
C GLU A 107 6.07 26.64 -7.87
N LEU A 108 6.42 25.84 -8.88
CA LEU A 108 7.80 25.78 -9.39
C LEU A 108 8.27 27.14 -9.92
N LYS A 109 7.40 27.88 -10.61
CA LYS A 109 7.72 29.25 -11.06
C LYS A 109 7.87 30.22 -9.89
N ASN A 110 7.03 30.13 -8.87
CA ASN A 110 7.08 31.00 -7.68
C ASN A 110 8.35 30.77 -6.86
N SER A 111 8.76 29.52 -6.71
CA SER A 111 9.98 29.15 -5.97
C SER A 111 11.27 29.42 -6.74
N GLY A 112 11.23 29.34 -8.08
CA GLY A 112 12.42 29.41 -8.94
C GLY A 112 13.23 28.12 -8.98
N GLU A 113 12.71 27.03 -8.40
CA GLU A 113 13.38 25.72 -8.41
C GLU A 113 13.20 25.01 -9.77
N PRO A 114 14.21 24.25 -10.23
CA PRO A 114 14.07 23.45 -11.45
C PRO A 114 13.13 22.26 -11.21
N PRO A 115 12.42 21.79 -12.26
CA PRO A 115 11.63 20.57 -12.16
C PRO A 115 12.56 19.38 -11.85
N ILE A 116 12.10 18.51 -10.95
CA ILE A 116 12.81 17.27 -10.63
C ILE A 116 12.65 16.31 -11.82
N PRO A 117 13.73 15.86 -12.48
CA PRO A 117 13.63 15.00 -13.66
C PRO A 117 12.79 13.74 -13.44
N ASN A 118 12.84 13.19 -12.22
CA ASN A 118 12.08 12.00 -11.85
C ASN A 118 10.57 12.18 -11.72
N LEU A 119 10.08 13.41 -11.76
CA LEU A 119 8.66 13.73 -11.69
C LEU A 119 8.11 14.14 -13.06
N SER A 120 8.92 14.12 -14.13
CA SER A 120 8.48 14.51 -15.48
C SER A 120 7.26 13.72 -15.95
N ASP A 121 7.21 12.43 -15.61
CA ASP A 121 6.13 11.52 -16.00
C ASP A 121 4.83 11.80 -15.20
N LEU A 122 4.96 12.43 -14.02
CA LEU A 122 3.83 12.77 -13.14
C LEU A 122 3.30 14.19 -13.39
N VAL A 123 4.17 15.10 -13.83
CA VAL A 123 3.85 16.51 -14.12
C VAL A 123 4.13 16.77 -15.59
N ASN A 124 3.44 16.03 -16.46
CA ASN A 124 3.61 16.15 -17.90
C ASN A 124 2.81 17.37 -18.42
N PRO A 125 3.48 18.39 -18.98
CA PRO A 125 2.80 19.59 -19.49
C PRO A 125 1.91 19.32 -20.72
N ASP A 126 2.05 18.17 -21.37
CA ASP A 126 1.22 17.78 -22.51
C ASP A 126 -0.15 17.22 -22.07
N VAL A 127 -0.33 16.93 -20.78
CA VAL A 127 -1.64 16.50 -20.25
C VAL A 127 -2.56 17.70 -20.14
N SER A 128 -3.65 17.66 -20.91
CA SER A 128 -4.67 18.70 -20.84
C SER A 128 -5.50 18.58 -19.56
N LYS A 129 -5.76 19.71 -18.90
CA LYS A 129 -6.73 19.79 -17.81
C LYS A 129 -8.10 19.30 -18.26
N ILE A 130 -8.82 18.64 -17.35
CA ILE A 130 -10.18 18.18 -17.59
C ILE A 130 -11.19 19.23 -17.09
N ASP A 131 -12.41 19.18 -17.62
CA ASP A 131 -13.50 20.03 -17.13
C ASP A 131 -14.18 19.45 -15.88
N MET A 132 -15.07 20.25 -15.28
CA MET A 132 -15.76 19.89 -14.05
C MET A 132 -16.64 18.64 -14.19
N ASN A 133 -17.30 18.45 -15.34
CA ASN A 133 -18.16 17.29 -15.55
C ASN A 133 -17.32 16.02 -15.72
N GLN A 134 -16.21 16.11 -16.44
CA GLN A 134 -15.25 15.02 -16.56
C GLN A 134 -14.67 14.62 -15.20
N LEU A 135 -14.34 15.60 -14.36
CA LEU A 135 -13.88 15.33 -12.99
C LEU A 135 -14.97 14.65 -12.15
N TRP A 136 -16.22 15.10 -12.23
CA TRP A 136 -17.34 14.44 -11.55
C TRP A 136 -17.54 13.00 -12.02
N ASP A 137 -17.43 12.71 -13.31
CA ASP A 137 -17.49 11.35 -13.85
C ASP A 137 -16.37 10.46 -13.28
N VAL A 138 -15.14 11.00 -13.15
CA VAL A 138 -14.02 10.30 -12.51
C VAL A 138 -14.33 9.99 -11.04
N HIS A 139 -14.94 10.92 -10.31
CA HIS A 139 -15.35 10.68 -8.91
C HIS A 139 -16.45 9.62 -8.79
N LEU A 140 -17.44 9.60 -9.68
CA LEU A 140 -18.48 8.57 -9.72
C LEU A 140 -17.87 7.18 -9.99
N LYS A 141 -16.93 7.10 -10.95
CA LYS A 141 -16.18 5.87 -11.22
C LYS A 141 -15.35 5.41 -10.03
N LYS A 142 -14.73 6.35 -9.29
CA LYS A 142 -13.97 6.05 -8.07
C LYS A 142 -14.88 5.42 -7.03
N TRP A 143 -16.05 6.02 -6.80
CA TRP A 143 -17.01 5.49 -5.85
C TRP A 143 -17.49 4.09 -6.26
N ALA A 144 -17.88 3.89 -7.53
CA ALA A 144 -18.28 2.58 -8.02
C ALA A 144 -17.19 1.52 -7.78
N TYR A 145 -15.94 1.85 -8.09
CA TYR A 145 -14.80 0.95 -7.85
C TYR A 145 -14.59 0.62 -6.37
N GLN A 146 -14.72 1.61 -5.47
CA GLN A 146 -14.64 1.37 -4.02
C GLN A 146 -15.73 0.40 -3.56
N CYS A 147 -16.96 0.54 -4.06
CA CYS A 147 -18.05 -0.40 -3.78
C CYS A 147 -17.77 -1.81 -4.33
N GLU A 148 -17.29 -1.92 -5.57
CA GLU A 148 -16.92 -3.21 -6.18
C GLU A 148 -15.80 -3.90 -5.38
N TYR A 149 -14.82 -3.16 -4.87
CA TYR A 149 -13.74 -3.72 -4.07
C TYR A 149 -14.26 -4.25 -2.72
N LEU A 150 -15.16 -3.52 -2.06
CA LEU A 150 -15.82 -3.98 -0.84
C LEU A 150 -16.70 -5.23 -1.11
N GLU A 151 -17.30 -5.33 -2.29
CA GLU A 151 -18.00 -6.56 -2.70
C GLU A 151 -17.04 -7.75 -2.76
N GLN A 152 -15.81 -7.59 -3.27
CA GLN A 152 -14.82 -8.68 -3.26
C GLN A 152 -14.49 -9.15 -1.83
N PHE A 153 -14.41 -8.23 -0.87
CA PHE A 153 -14.27 -8.59 0.55
C PHE A 153 -15.47 -9.42 1.00
N ARG A 154 -16.70 -8.94 0.76
CA ARG A 154 -17.92 -9.64 1.18
C ARG A 154 -18.00 -11.06 0.60
N LEU A 155 -17.69 -11.23 -0.68
CA LEU A 155 -17.69 -12.54 -1.34
C LEU A 155 -16.63 -13.49 -0.76
N ALA A 156 -15.44 -12.97 -0.46
CA ALA A 156 -14.39 -13.75 0.17
C ALA A 156 -14.75 -14.13 1.62
N GLU A 157 -15.29 -13.20 2.40
CA GLU A 157 -15.73 -13.42 3.78
C GLU A 157 -16.88 -14.44 3.86
N GLU A 158 -17.83 -14.40 2.91
CA GLU A 158 -18.90 -15.39 2.78
C GLU A 158 -18.34 -16.80 2.56
N LYS A 159 -17.33 -16.93 1.69
CA LYS A 159 -16.65 -18.20 1.42
C LYS A 159 -15.82 -18.69 2.62
N LEU A 160 -15.12 -17.78 3.30
CA LEU A 160 -14.28 -18.09 4.47
C LEU A 160 -15.10 -18.34 5.73
N LYS A 161 -16.35 -17.83 5.78
CA LYS A 161 -17.19 -17.75 6.98
C LYS A 161 -16.50 -17.01 8.14
N LYS A 162 -15.61 -16.08 7.78
CA LYS A 162 -14.80 -15.27 8.69
C LYS A 162 -14.62 -13.89 8.09
N GLU A 163 -14.55 -12.90 8.96
CA GLU A 163 -14.16 -11.54 8.60
C GLU A 163 -12.68 -11.51 8.18
N ILE A 164 -12.34 -10.75 7.14
CA ILE A 164 -10.95 -10.48 6.76
C ILE A 164 -10.44 -9.32 7.62
N ASP A 165 -9.40 -9.60 8.40
CA ASP A 165 -8.80 -8.64 9.33
C ASP A 165 -7.85 -7.66 8.63
N ALA A 166 -7.02 -8.17 7.70
CA ALA A 166 -6.12 -7.36 6.90
C ALA A 166 -5.70 -8.09 5.61
N ILE A 167 -5.08 -7.35 4.71
CA ILE A 167 -4.35 -7.87 3.55
C ILE A 167 -2.86 -7.49 3.69
N VAL A 168 -1.97 -8.47 3.61
CA VAL A 168 -0.52 -8.26 3.50
C VAL A 168 -0.14 -8.23 2.02
N MET A 169 0.53 -7.17 1.60
CA MET A 169 0.91 -6.95 0.20
C MET A 169 2.21 -6.17 0.09
N PRO A 170 2.88 -6.15 -1.08
CA PRO A 170 3.96 -5.21 -1.34
C PRO A 170 3.49 -3.76 -1.19
N ILE A 171 4.39 -2.88 -0.72
CA ILE A 171 4.20 -1.42 -0.77
C ILE A 171 4.77 -0.82 -2.07
N THR A 172 5.82 -1.43 -2.59
CA THR A 172 6.51 -1.07 -3.84
C THR A 172 7.07 -2.35 -4.45
N PRO A 173 7.29 -2.42 -5.78
CA PRO A 173 7.89 -3.60 -6.37
C PRO A 173 9.38 -3.74 -6.09
N THR A 174 10.05 -2.77 -5.48
CA THR A 174 11.51 -2.81 -5.24
C THR A 174 11.84 -2.67 -3.76
N ALA A 175 12.99 -3.19 -3.30
CA ALA A 175 13.56 -2.71 -2.04
C ALA A 175 14.10 -1.27 -2.25
N ALA A 176 14.82 -0.70 -1.27
CA ALA A 176 15.31 0.69 -1.38
C ALA A 176 15.93 0.98 -2.76
N ILE A 177 15.20 1.77 -3.56
CA ILE A 177 15.43 1.94 -5.00
C ILE A 177 16.70 2.75 -5.26
N ARG A 178 17.39 2.46 -6.35
CA ARG A 178 18.51 3.28 -6.80
C ARG A 178 18.02 4.68 -7.18
N HIS A 179 18.91 5.66 -7.03
CA HIS A 179 18.58 7.05 -7.32
C HIS A 179 17.99 7.16 -8.73
N ASN A 180 16.85 7.84 -8.82
CA ASN A 180 16.12 8.09 -10.05
C ASN A 180 15.49 6.87 -10.76
N GLN A 181 15.44 5.68 -10.12
CA GLN A 181 14.90 4.46 -10.75
C GLN A 181 13.47 4.06 -10.28
N PHE A 182 12.80 4.87 -9.46
CA PHE A 182 11.44 4.54 -9.02
C PHE A 182 10.42 4.84 -10.13
N LYS A 183 9.81 3.80 -10.70
CA LYS A 183 8.91 3.92 -11.86
C LYS A 183 7.47 3.51 -11.61
N TYR A 184 7.20 2.68 -10.61
CA TYR A 184 5.87 2.12 -10.39
C TYR A 184 5.33 2.38 -8.98
N TYR A 185 4.18 3.06 -8.93
CA TYR A 185 3.52 3.50 -7.69
C TYR A 185 2.28 2.66 -7.34
N GLY A 186 1.91 1.70 -8.18
CA GLY A 186 0.55 1.14 -8.20
C GLY A 186 0.09 0.47 -6.91
N TYR A 187 1.00 -0.25 -6.23
CA TYR A 187 0.75 -0.86 -4.93
C TYR A 187 0.24 0.12 -3.86
N ALA A 188 0.77 1.34 -3.82
CA ALA A 188 0.31 2.38 -2.90
C ALA A 188 -0.90 3.15 -3.48
N SER A 189 -0.84 3.49 -4.77
CA SER A 189 -1.87 4.25 -5.48
C SER A 189 -3.26 3.59 -5.43
N ALA A 190 -3.32 2.26 -5.57
CA ALA A 190 -4.59 1.53 -5.47
C ALA A 190 -5.21 1.68 -4.07
N ILE A 191 -4.40 1.62 -3.01
CA ILE A 191 -4.86 1.75 -1.63
C ILE A 191 -5.28 3.19 -1.31
N ASN A 192 -4.56 4.18 -1.84
CA ASN A 192 -4.94 5.60 -1.76
C ASN A 192 -6.30 5.85 -2.42
N LEU A 193 -6.56 5.25 -3.60
CA LEU A 193 -7.85 5.40 -4.28
C LEU A 193 -8.97 4.79 -3.44
N LEU A 194 -8.72 3.63 -2.81
CA LEU A 194 -9.67 2.93 -1.97
C LEU A 194 -9.97 3.67 -0.65
N ASP A 195 -9.13 4.62 -0.26
CA ASP A 195 -9.19 5.29 1.05
C ASP A 195 -9.10 4.27 2.20
N PHE A 196 -8.20 3.30 2.03
CA PHE A 196 -7.97 2.20 2.97
C PHE A 196 -6.83 2.52 3.93
N THR A 197 -6.95 1.99 5.15
CA THR A 197 -5.93 2.12 6.17
C THR A 197 -4.71 1.27 5.79
N SER A 198 -3.50 1.82 5.98
CA SER A 198 -2.26 1.12 5.67
C SER A 198 -1.18 1.37 6.72
N VAL A 199 -0.46 0.31 7.09
CA VAL A 199 0.76 0.39 7.90
C VAL A 199 1.88 -0.40 7.23
N VAL A 200 3.05 0.22 7.08
CA VAL A 200 4.23 -0.43 6.49
C VAL A 200 5.11 -1.00 7.60
N VAL A 201 5.44 -2.28 7.49
CA VAL A 201 6.25 -3.02 8.46
C VAL A 201 7.56 -3.45 7.80
N PRO A 202 8.74 -3.08 8.34
CA PRO A 202 10.01 -3.65 7.93
C PRO A 202 10.07 -5.14 8.28
N VAL A 203 10.50 -5.99 7.34
CA VAL A 203 10.42 -7.45 7.53
C VAL A 203 11.74 -8.18 7.33
N THR A 204 12.61 -7.67 6.47
CA THR A 204 13.90 -8.32 6.17
C THR A 204 14.82 -7.33 5.45
N PHE A 205 15.98 -7.80 5.02
CA PHE A 205 16.90 -7.10 4.13
C PHE A 205 17.10 -7.93 2.87
N ALA A 206 17.31 -7.26 1.74
CA ALA A 206 17.65 -7.92 0.48
C ALA A 206 19.00 -8.65 0.60
N ASP A 207 19.06 -9.85 0.05
CA ASP A 207 20.16 -10.79 0.21
C ASP A 207 20.50 -11.38 -1.16
N LYS A 208 21.63 -11.00 -1.73
CA LYS A 208 22.03 -11.38 -3.09
C LYS A 208 22.14 -12.88 -3.33
N GLU A 209 22.40 -13.67 -2.28
CA GLU A 209 22.52 -15.12 -2.37
C GLU A 209 21.13 -15.80 -2.40
N LYS A 210 20.11 -15.13 -1.86
CA LYS A 210 18.72 -15.63 -1.79
C LYS A 210 17.81 -15.01 -2.85
N ASP A 211 18.16 -13.81 -3.31
CA ASP A 211 17.35 -12.96 -4.14
C ASP A 211 17.95 -12.86 -5.55
N ALA A 212 18.26 -13.99 -6.16
CA ALA A 212 18.79 -14.01 -7.52
C ALA A 212 17.77 -13.45 -8.54
N LYS A 213 18.28 -12.82 -9.60
CA LYS A 213 17.44 -12.36 -10.72
C LYS A 213 16.71 -13.56 -11.33
N ARG A 214 15.41 -13.39 -11.64
CA ARG A 214 14.58 -14.46 -12.19
C ARG A 214 15.03 -14.79 -13.62
N GLU A 215 15.41 -16.04 -13.86
CA GLU A 215 15.71 -16.54 -15.20
C GLU A 215 14.43 -16.91 -15.95
N GLY A 216 14.38 -16.61 -17.25
CA GLY A 216 13.25 -16.99 -18.12
C GLY A 216 11.92 -16.28 -17.81
N TYR A 217 11.94 -15.20 -17.03
CA TYR A 217 10.73 -14.44 -16.73
C TYR A 217 10.23 -13.68 -17.98
N SER A 218 8.95 -13.85 -18.30
CA SER A 218 8.26 -13.05 -19.32
C SER A 218 7.53 -11.90 -18.64
N PRO A 219 7.87 -10.63 -18.93
CA PRO A 219 7.19 -9.48 -18.36
C PRO A 219 5.68 -9.47 -18.64
N LEU A 220 4.90 -8.96 -17.70
CA LEU A 220 3.45 -8.78 -17.82
C LEU A 220 3.09 -7.66 -18.80
N ASN A 221 3.90 -6.61 -18.82
CA ASN A 221 3.78 -5.42 -19.67
C ASN A 221 5.11 -4.65 -19.67
N ASP A 222 5.15 -3.51 -20.37
CA ASP A 222 6.36 -2.69 -20.49
C ASP A 222 6.83 -2.11 -19.15
N MET A 223 5.91 -1.72 -18.26
CA MET A 223 6.25 -1.20 -16.94
C MET A 223 6.90 -2.28 -16.06
N ASP A 224 6.33 -3.48 -16.07
CA ASP A 224 6.90 -4.63 -15.39
C ASP A 224 8.28 -4.99 -15.94
N LYS A 225 8.45 -4.93 -17.27
CA LYS A 225 9.76 -5.12 -17.91
C LYS A 225 10.79 -4.11 -17.38
N MET A 226 10.45 -2.82 -17.35
CA MET A 226 11.36 -1.77 -16.84
C MET A 226 11.77 -2.04 -15.39
N VAL A 227 10.81 -2.46 -14.55
CA VAL A 227 11.09 -2.82 -13.16
C VAL A 227 11.99 -4.04 -13.07
N GLN A 228 11.74 -5.12 -13.82
CA GLN A 228 12.60 -6.31 -13.79
C GLN A 228 14.01 -6.05 -14.36
N ASP A 229 14.11 -5.24 -15.40
CA ASP A 229 15.39 -4.89 -16.03
C ASP A 229 16.29 -4.15 -15.03
N GLU A 230 15.71 -3.27 -14.21
CA GLU A 230 16.41 -2.54 -13.14
C GLU A 230 17.02 -3.45 -12.06
N TYR A 231 16.47 -4.64 -11.84
CA TYR A 231 16.92 -5.45 -10.71
C TYR A 231 18.38 -5.93 -10.85
N ASP A 232 19.17 -5.60 -9.82
CA ASP A 232 20.58 -5.96 -9.63
C ASP A 232 20.78 -6.48 -8.19
N PRO A 233 20.96 -7.80 -7.98
CA PRO A 233 21.11 -8.37 -6.64
C PRO A 233 22.28 -7.79 -5.83
N GLU A 234 23.40 -7.44 -6.47
CA GLU A 234 24.57 -6.88 -5.79
C GLU A 234 24.29 -5.46 -5.32
N ALA A 235 23.68 -4.62 -6.18
CA ALA A 235 23.37 -3.25 -5.84
C ALA A 235 22.31 -3.12 -4.73
N TYR A 236 21.42 -4.11 -4.62
CA TYR A 236 20.34 -4.13 -3.63
C TYR A 236 20.71 -4.86 -2.34
N HIS A 237 21.86 -5.55 -2.26
CA HIS A 237 22.23 -6.31 -1.07
C HIS A 237 22.28 -5.43 0.18
N GLY A 238 21.60 -5.86 1.25
CA GLY A 238 21.48 -5.12 2.50
C GLY A 238 20.42 -4.01 2.49
N ALA A 239 19.71 -3.78 1.37
CA ALA A 239 18.62 -2.81 1.33
C ALA A 239 17.43 -3.27 2.20
N PRO A 240 16.78 -2.38 2.97
CA PRO A 240 15.62 -2.75 3.77
C PRO A 240 14.44 -3.14 2.89
N VAL A 241 13.74 -4.19 3.32
CA VAL A 241 12.52 -4.72 2.70
C VAL A 241 11.38 -4.54 3.69
N ALA A 242 10.27 -4.00 3.20
CA ALA A 242 9.06 -3.81 3.99
C ALA A 242 7.83 -4.31 3.22
N VAL A 243 6.77 -4.62 3.96
CA VAL A 243 5.46 -4.96 3.41
C VAL A 243 4.41 -4.00 3.95
N GLN A 244 3.30 -3.90 3.24
CA GLN A 244 2.14 -3.15 3.65
C GLN A 244 1.10 -4.08 4.27
N VAL A 245 0.57 -3.69 5.43
CA VAL A 245 -0.59 -4.30 6.08
C VAL A 245 -1.77 -3.35 5.86
N VAL A 246 -2.77 -3.81 5.12
CA VAL A 246 -3.90 -2.99 4.67
C VAL A 246 -5.19 -3.42 5.35
N GLY A 247 -5.90 -2.45 5.90
CA GLY A 247 -7.26 -2.59 6.41
C GLY A 247 -8.27 -1.79 5.62
N ARG A 248 -9.55 -2.04 5.89
CA ARG A 248 -10.63 -1.22 5.35
C ARG A 248 -10.53 0.21 5.86
N ARG A 249 -11.20 1.14 5.19
CA ARG A 249 -11.30 2.55 5.60
C ARG A 249 -11.63 2.70 7.09
N LEU A 250 -10.90 3.56 7.79
CA LEU A 250 -11.09 3.87 9.21
C LEU A 250 -10.93 2.65 10.11
N THR A 251 -9.86 1.87 9.93
CA THR A 251 -9.50 0.72 10.79
C THR A 251 -8.09 0.84 11.37
N GLU A 252 -7.59 2.07 11.52
CA GLU A 252 -6.23 2.39 12.00
C GLU A 252 -5.87 1.65 13.28
N GLU A 253 -6.80 1.60 14.25
CA GLU A 253 -6.58 0.91 15.51
C GLU A 253 -6.33 -0.58 15.32
N ARG A 254 -7.07 -1.24 14.42
CA ARG A 254 -6.92 -2.66 14.10
C ARG A 254 -5.59 -2.94 13.41
N ILE A 255 -5.30 -2.18 12.35
CA ILE A 255 -4.11 -2.41 11.53
C ILE A 255 -2.83 -2.10 12.30
N MET A 256 -2.86 -1.15 13.23
CA MET A 256 -1.76 -0.93 14.16
C MET A 256 -1.46 -2.15 15.04
N GLU A 257 -2.47 -2.84 15.56
CA GLU A 257 -2.25 -4.05 16.37
C GLU A 257 -1.70 -5.21 15.53
N ILE A 258 -2.22 -5.40 14.31
CA ILE A 258 -1.75 -6.46 13.39
C ILE A 258 -0.31 -6.18 12.96
N ALA A 259 0.01 -4.93 12.61
CA ALA A 259 1.36 -4.54 12.21
C ALA A 259 2.36 -4.68 13.36
N GLU A 260 1.96 -4.30 14.58
CA GLU A 260 2.77 -4.49 15.79
C GLU A 260 3.06 -5.99 15.99
N GLU A 261 2.04 -6.86 15.89
CA GLU A 261 2.22 -8.31 16.01
C GLU A 261 3.18 -8.86 14.96
N ILE A 262 3.02 -8.50 13.68
CA ILE A 262 3.95 -8.94 12.63
C ILE A 262 5.37 -8.54 12.98
N GLY A 263 5.58 -7.29 13.45
CA GLY A 263 6.88 -6.84 13.94
C GLY A 263 7.41 -7.71 15.09
N LYS A 264 6.57 -8.03 16.09
CA LYS A 264 6.95 -8.90 17.22
C LYS A 264 7.39 -10.29 16.75
N LEU A 265 6.59 -10.91 15.88
CA LEU A 265 6.81 -12.27 15.39
C LEU A 265 8.09 -12.40 14.53
N LEU A 266 8.47 -11.32 13.86
CA LEU A 266 9.73 -11.23 13.09
C LEU A 266 10.95 -10.91 13.96
N GLY A 267 10.76 -10.64 15.25
CA GLY A 267 11.84 -10.30 16.18
C GLY A 267 12.32 -8.85 16.05
N ASN A 268 11.51 -7.95 15.48
CA ASN A 268 11.83 -6.52 15.48
C ASN A 268 11.80 -6.01 16.93
N GLU A 269 12.72 -5.08 17.26
CA GLU A 269 12.67 -4.42 18.56
C GLU A 269 11.38 -3.60 18.69
N ILE A 270 10.56 -3.94 19.68
CA ILE A 270 9.38 -3.16 20.05
C ILE A 270 9.86 -2.24 21.17
N THR A 271 10.30 -1.04 20.81
CA THR A 271 10.65 -0.06 21.84
C THR A 271 9.36 0.36 22.57
N PRO A 272 9.29 0.23 23.91
CA PRO A 272 8.10 0.59 24.70
C PRO A 272 7.65 2.05 24.54
#